data_AF-A0AAU2HR95-F1
#
_entry.id   AF-A0AAU2HR95-F1
#
_cell.length_a   1.000
_cell.length_b   1.000
_cell.length_c   1.000
_cell.angle_alpha   90.00
_cell.angle_beta   90.00
_cell.angle_gamma   90.00
#
_symmetry.space_group_name_H-M   'P 1'
#
loop_
_entity.id
_entity.type
_entity.pdbx_description
1 polymer ?
#
loop_
_entity_poly.entity_id
_entity_poly.type
_entity_poly.pdbx_seq_one_letter_code
_entity_poly.pdbx_strand_id
1 'polypeptide(L)'
;MTKQFVKQRFDDIRAIGSGKVIEDIELDRCTFVGPATVQWDDPNPSLVVRRIAATRCTLDNAAAIGTRFENITVDHLTIKGGMLYLTGCVFSRVKLSGRIGPLMVIPPEPKPGQELSPDADQAIADAYKEVDWALDISEAEFTDAGFYYVPGDLIRRDPETQFLLRRESLARLDRRKLPEGSGIFLNRFEGTPFNSIVAVAPKRSRQFQSLLEILQGLRDAGVAE
;
A
#
# COMPACT_ATOMS: atom_id res chain seq x y z
N MET A 1 -23.05 -5.58 14.63
CA MET A 1 -23.66 -6.66 13.84
C MET A 1 -22.95 -6.67 12.49
N THR A 2 -22.27 -7.75 12.15
CA THR A 2 -21.50 -7.85 10.90
C THR A 2 -22.44 -8.03 9.70
N LYS A 3 -22.25 -7.23 8.65
CA LYS A 3 -22.99 -7.34 7.39
C LYS A 3 -22.25 -8.28 6.45
N GLN A 4 -22.94 -9.25 5.88
CA GLN A 4 -22.35 -10.21 4.94
C GLN A 4 -22.88 -9.96 3.54
N PHE A 5 -21.98 -9.92 2.55
CA PHE A 5 -22.33 -9.84 1.15
C PHE A 5 -21.61 -10.95 0.38
N VAL A 6 -22.37 -11.69 -0.44
CA VAL A 6 -21.86 -12.82 -1.22
C VAL A 6 -22.26 -12.65 -2.67
N LYS A 7 -21.28 -12.71 -3.57
CA LYS A 7 -21.46 -12.61 -5.04
C LYS A 7 -22.25 -11.37 -5.48
N GLN A 8 -22.15 -10.29 -4.70
CA GLN A 8 -22.82 -9.04 -5.00
C GLN A 8 -21.97 -8.19 -5.94
N ARG A 9 -22.65 -7.41 -6.77
CA ARG A 9 -22.04 -6.35 -7.56
C ARG A 9 -22.45 -5.00 -6.97
N PHE A 10 -21.48 -4.12 -6.85
CA PHE A 10 -21.66 -2.76 -6.39
C PHE A 10 -21.08 -1.81 -7.44
N ASP A 11 -21.87 -0.82 -7.84
CA ASP A 11 -21.49 0.19 -8.82
C ASP A 11 -21.48 1.56 -8.14
N ASP A 12 -20.41 2.33 -8.36
CA ASP A 12 -20.24 3.73 -7.92
C ASP A 12 -20.49 4.00 -6.42
N ILE A 13 -20.11 3.06 -5.55
CA ILE A 13 -20.17 3.30 -4.09
C ILE A 13 -19.04 4.23 -3.66
N ARG A 14 -19.40 5.39 -3.09
CA ARG A 14 -18.43 6.41 -2.68
C ARG A 14 -18.62 6.83 -1.23
N ALA A 15 -17.50 6.98 -0.51
CA ALA A 15 -17.43 7.68 0.76
C ALA A 15 -16.44 8.84 0.62
N ILE A 16 -16.96 10.06 0.64
CA ILE A 16 -16.17 11.28 0.42
C ILE A 16 -16.25 12.18 1.66
N GLY A 17 -15.11 12.71 2.11
CA GLY A 17 -14.97 13.65 3.22
C GLY A 17 -14.55 13.00 4.54
N SER A 18 -14.07 13.84 5.45
CA SER A 18 -13.61 13.48 6.80
C SER A 18 -14.68 12.88 7.71
N GLY A 19 -14.24 12.16 8.74
CA GLY A 19 -15.06 11.68 9.86
C GLY A 19 -16.07 10.56 9.57
N LYS A 20 -16.05 9.94 8.38
CA LYS A 20 -16.94 8.80 8.07
C LYS A 20 -16.30 7.47 8.43
N VAL A 21 -17.15 6.50 8.80
CA VAL A 21 -16.72 5.15 9.16
C VAL A 21 -17.49 4.13 8.32
N ILE A 22 -16.77 3.23 7.67
CA ILE A 22 -17.28 2.01 7.02
C ILE A 22 -16.75 0.83 7.82
N GLU A 23 -17.64 0.01 8.39
CA GLU A 23 -17.22 -1.04 9.30
C GLU A 23 -18.10 -2.27 9.35
N ASP A 24 -17.53 -3.35 9.89
CA ASP A 24 -18.19 -4.62 10.21
C ASP A 24 -18.82 -5.28 8.97
N ILE A 25 -17.97 -5.53 7.96
CA ILE A 25 -18.40 -6.10 6.67
C ILE A 25 -17.57 -7.33 6.30
N GLU A 26 -18.25 -8.39 5.89
CA GLU A 26 -17.67 -9.55 5.23
C GLU A 26 -18.11 -9.60 3.77
N LEU A 27 -17.14 -9.80 2.88
CA LEU A 27 -17.31 -9.81 1.43
C LEU A 27 -16.76 -11.13 0.88
N ASP A 28 -17.57 -11.91 0.19
CA ASP A 28 -17.12 -13.11 -0.53
C ASP A 28 -17.54 -13.03 -2.00
N ARG A 29 -16.54 -13.01 -2.90
CA ARG A 29 -16.74 -12.97 -4.35
C ARG A 29 -17.53 -11.75 -4.82
N CYS A 30 -17.41 -10.62 -4.12
CA CYS A 30 -18.04 -9.36 -4.50
C CYS A 30 -17.23 -8.63 -5.59
N THR A 31 -17.93 -7.86 -6.42
CA THR A 31 -17.32 -6.99 -7.43
C THR A 31 -17.72 -5.55 -7.16
N PHE A 32 -16.74 -4.65 -7.13
CA PHE A 32 -16.96 -3.22 -7.02
C PHE A 32 -16.44 -2.53 -8.28
N VAL A 33 -17.28 -1.69 -8.89
CA VAL A 33 -16.93 -0.92 -10.09
C VAL A 33 -17.05 0.57 -9.78
N GLY A 34 -15.96 1.30 -9.97
CA GLY A 34 -15.86 2.71 -9.59
C GLY A 34 -15.98 2.99 -8.08
N PRO A 35 -15.57 2.11 -7.13
CA PRO A 35 -15.66 2.46 -5.72
C PRO A 35 -14.63 3.53 -5.36
N ALA A 36 -14.97 4.42 -4.45
CA ALA A 36 -14.05 5.46 -3.99
C ALA A 36 -14.18 5.76 -2.49
N THR A 37 -13.04 5.78 -1.78
CA THR A 37 -12.93 6.34 -0.43
C THR A 37 -11.97 7.53 -0.47
N VAL A 38 -12.47 8.74 -0.25
CA VAL A 38 -11.74 9.95 -0.60
C VAL A 38 -11.85 11.02 0.47
N GLN A 39 -10.71 11.46 0.98
CA GLN A 39 -10.58 12.59 1.89
C GLN A 39 -9.47 13.52 1.39
N TRP A 40 -9.79 14.82 1.29
CA TRP A 40 -8.82 15.90 1.02
C TRP A 40 -8.96 17.07 2.00
N ASP A 41 -10.05 17.10 2.75
CA ASP A 41 -10.50 18.19 3.61
C ASP A 41 -9.81 18.21 4.98
N ASP A 42 -9.12 17.13 5.35
CA ASP A 42 -8.43 16.97 6.62
C ASP A 42 -7.05 16.32 6.36
N PRO A 43 -5.93 16.92 6.82
CA PRO A 43 -4.60 16.33 6.69
C PRO A 43 -4.45 15.03 7.49
N ASN A 44 -5.28 14.81 8.52
CA ASN A 44 -5.30 13.57 9.29
C ASN A 44 -6.37 12.61 8.72
N PRO A 45 -6.01 11.39 8.26
CA PRO A 45 -6.97 10.42 7.74
C PRO A 45 -8.04 10.03 8.77
N SER A 46 -9.22 10.65 8.67
CA SER A 46 -10.37 10.47 9.56
C SER A 46 -11.56 9.78 8.88
N LEU A 47 -11.46 9.55 7.57
CA LEU A 47 -12.25 8.57 6.83
C LEU A 47 -11.70 7.17 7.10
N VAL A 48 -12.45 6.38 7.87
CA VAL A 48 -12.00 5.08 8.37
C VAL A 48 -12.78 3.93 7.71
N VAL A 49 -12.05 2.97 7.16
CA VAL A 49 -12.57 1.66 6.75
C VAL A 49 -12.00 0.62 7.70
N ARG A 50 -12.83 -0.08 8.47
CA ARG A 50 -12.33 -0.98 9.51
C ARG A 50 -13.12 -2.26 9.71
N ARG A 51 -12.47 -3.29 10.24
CA ARG A 51 -13.10 -4.60 10.54
C ARG A 51 -13.80 -5.16 9.31
N ILE A 52 -13.02 -5.30 8.23
CA ILE A 52 -13.47 -5.83 6.95
C ILE A 52 -12.75 -7.14 6.67
N ALA A 53 -13.48 -8.17 6.25
CA ALA A 53 -12.90 -9.37 5.67
C ALA A 53 -13.38 -9.51 4.22
N ALA A 54 -12.44 -9.57 3.28
CA ALA A 54 -12.74 -9.68 1.86
C ALA A 54 -12.04 -10.90 1.26
N THR A 55 -12.81 -11.79 0.63
CA THR A 55 -12.30 -13.02 0.00
C THR A 55 -12.70 -13.08 -1.47
N ARG A 56 -11.73 -13.27 -2.37
CA ARG A 56 -11.94 -13.42 -3.83
C ARG A 56 -12.71 -12.26 -4.45
N CYS A 57 -12.47 -11.04 -3.97
CA CYS A 57 -13.16 -9.85 -4.44
C CYS A 57 -12.50 -9.26 -5.70
N THR A 58 -13.26 -8.47 -6.44
CA THR A 58 -12.77 -7.70 -7.58
C THR A 58 -13.00 -6.21 -7.34
N LEU A 59 -11.96 -5.41 -7.52
CA LEU A 59 -12.03 -3.97 -7.66
C LEU A 59 -11.80 -3.62 -9.13
N ASP A 60 -12.66 -2.80 -9.70
CA ASP A 60 -12.56 -2.30 -11.06
C ASP A 60 -12.62 -0.78 -11.05
N ASN A 61 -11.55 -0.12 -11.50
CA ASN A 61 -11.43 1.34 -11.49
C ASN A 61 -11.69 1.96 -10.09
N ALA A 62 -11.02 1.42 -9.08
CA ALA A 62 -11.15 1.85 -7.69
C ALA A 62 -10.13 2.93 -7.31
N ALA A 63 -10.49 3.80 -6.37
CA ALA A 63 -9.60 4.82 -5.81
C ALA A 63 -9.71 4.90 -4.28
N ALA A 64 -8.57 5.07 -3.61
CA ALA A 64 -8.54 5.43 -2.19
C ALA A 64 -7.58 6.59 -1.98
N ILE A 65 -8.06 7.66 -1.33
CA ILE A 65 -7.30 8.88 -1.07
C ILE A 65 -7.54 9.29 0.38
N GLY A 66 -6.48 9.49 1.16
CA GLY A 66 -6.58 9.97 2.56
C GLY A 66 -7.40 9.05 3.46
N THR A 67 -7.48 7.75 3.13
CA THR A 67 -8.30 6.78 3.87
C THR A 67 -7.44 6.03 4.89
N ARG A 68 -8.00 5.82 6.09
CA ARG A 68 -7.41 4.96 7.11
C ARG A 68 -8.04 3.56 7.06
N PHE A 69 -7.22 2.54 6.88
CA PHE A 69 -7.63 1.14 6.82
C PHE A 69 -7.22 0.42 8.11
N GLU A 70 -8.17 -0.16 8.84
CA GLU A 70 -7.90 -0.76 10.15
C GLU A 70 -8.49 -2.16 10.33
N ASN A 71 -7.71 -3.13 10.81
CA ASN A 71 -8.19 -4.49 11.07
C ASN A 71 -8.90 -5.08 9.84
N ILE A 72 -8.20 -5.07 8.71
CA ILE A 72 -8.73 -5.57 7.43
C ILE A 72 -7.98 -6.84 7.04
N THR A 73 -8.71 -7.83 6.56
CA THR A 73 -8.13 -9.02 5.93
C THR A 73 -8.62 -9.11 4.49
N VAL A 74 -7.68 -9.27 3.57
CA VAL A 74 -7.96 -9.48 2.15
C VAL A 74 -7.27 -10.76 1.70
N ASP A 75 -8.06 -11.72 1.26
CA ASP A 75 -7.61 -12.96 0.66
C ASP A 75 -8.05 -13.00 -0.80
N HIS A 76 -7.11 -13.05 -1.74
CA HIS A 76 -7.36 -12.99 -3.18
C HIS A 76 -8.13 -11.74 -3.64
N LEU A 77 -7.42 -10.75 -4.17
CA LEU A 77 -7.99 -9.51 -4.70
C LEU A 77 -7.63 -9.34 -6.17
N THR A 78 -8.64 -9.31 -7.03
CA THR A 78 -8.46 -8.94 -8.43
C THR A 78 -8.60 -7.42 -8.56
N ILE A 79 -7.65 -6.78 -9.24
CA ILE A 79 -7.70 -5.36 -9.57
C ILE A 79 -7.76 -5.24 -11.09
N LYS A 80 -8.78 -4.54 -11.58
CA LYS A 80 -9.03 -4.26 -13.00
C LYS A 80 -8.97 -2.76 -13.26
N GLY A 81 -8.72 -2.40 -14.51
CA GLY A 81 -8.62 -0.99 -14.92
C GLY A 81 -7.24 -0.36 -14.72
N GLY A 82 -6.23 -1.14 -14.30
CA GLY A 82 -4.85 -0.67 -14.11
C GLY A 82 -4.36 -0.88 -12.70
N MET A 83 -3.48 0.03 -12.24
CA MET A 83 -2.91 0.04 -10.89
C MET A 83 -3.91 0.64 -9.89
N LEU A 84 -4.13 0.00 -8.75
CA LEU A 84 -4.83 0.63 -7.62
C LEU A 84 -3.86 1.54 -6.85
N TYR A 85 -4.12 2.83 -6.88
CA TYR A 85 -3.39 3.80 -6.07
C TYR A 85 -4.11 4.01 -4.73
N LEU A 86 -3.35 3.81 -3.65
CA LEU A 86 -3.75 4.08 -2.27
C LEU A 86 -2.99 5.36 -1.85
N THR A 87 -3.53 6.51 -2.21
CA THR A 87 -2.86 7.82 -2.12
C THR A 87 -3.00 8.40 -0.72
N GLY A 88 -1.88 8.65 -0.03
CA GLY A 88 -1.90 9.21 1.33
C GLY A 88 -2.72 8.38 2.33
N CYS A 89 -2.81 7.06 2.10
CA CYS A 89 -3.58 6.16 2.96
C CYS A 89 -2.73 5.65 4.14
N VAL A 90 -3.40 5.39 5.27
CA VAL A 90 -2.77 4.89 6.50
C VAL A 90 -3.31 3.50 6.82
N PHE A 91 -2.45 2.60 7.28
CA PHE A 91 -2.81 1.21 7.58
C PHE A 91 -2.53 0.86 9.03
N SER A 92 -3.45 0.12 9.65
CA SER A 92 -3.25 -0.47 10.98
C SER A 92 -3.84 -1.87 10.99
N ARG A 93 -2.99 -2.89 11.20
CA ARG A 93 -3.40 -4.30 11.20
C ARG A 93 -4.13 -4.74 9.92
N VAL A 94 -3.56 -4.46 8.75
CA VAL A 94 -4.13 -4.88 7.46
C VAL A 94 -3.35 -6.05 6.86
N LYS A 95 -4.01 -7.19 6.66
CA LYS A 95 -3.39 -8.39 6.03
C LYS A 95 -3.85 -8.53 4.58
N LEU A 96 -2.89 -8.68 3.67
CA LEU A 96 -3.10 -9.07 2.28
C LEU A 96 -2.51 -10.47 2.07
N SER A 97 -3.27 -11.38 1.46
CA SER A 97 -2.85 -12.77 1.28
C SER A 97 -3.36 -13.37 -0.03
N GLY A 98 -2.65 -14.39 -0.52
CA GLY A 98 -2.97 -15.04 -1.78
C GLY A 98 -2.67 -14.14 -2.98
N ARG A 99 -3.43 -14.32 -4.06
CA ARG A 99 -3.21 -13.60 -5.32
C ARG A 99 -3.77 -12.18 -5.25
N ILE A 100 -2.89 -11.19 -5.26
CA ILE A 100 -3.26 -9.76 -5.23
C ILE A 100 -2.92 -9.11 -6.57
N GLY A 101 -3.84 -8.30 -7.09
CA GLY A 101 -3.63 -7.49 -8.29
C GLY A 101 -2.62 -6.35 -8.10
N PRO A 102 -2.39 -5.51 -9.12
CA PRO A 102 -1.44 -4.40 -9.03
C PRO A 102 -1.94 -3.32 -8.06
N LEU A 103 -1.15 -2.99 -7.03
CA LEU A 103 -1.43 -1.86 -6.13
C LEU A 103 -0.18 -1.10 -5.71
N MET A 104 -0.32 0.19 -5.42
CA MET A 104 0.74 1.00 -4.82
C MET A 104 0.19 1.92 -3.73
N VAL A 105 0.89 1.96 -2.60
CA VAL A 105 0.72 3.01 -1.59
C VAL A 105 1.68 4.14 -1.94
N ILE A 106 1.11 5.32 -2.23
CA ILE A 106 1.84 6.48 -2.73
C ILE A 106 1.64 7.70 -1.82
N PRO A 107 2.50 8.73 -1.92
CA PRO A 107 2.38 9.97 -1.14
C PRO A 107 0.99 10.61 -1.27
N PRO A 108 0.59 11.46 -0.30
CA PRO A 108 -0.62 12.25 -0.42
C PRO A 108 -0.53 13.19 -1.63
N GLU A 109 -1.66 13.41 -2.29
CA GLU A 109 -1.79 14.36 -3.39
C GLU A 109 -2.76 15.47 -3.00
N PRO A 110 -2.51 16.71 -3.44
CA PRO A 110 -3.44 17.78 -3.19
C PRO A 110 -4.75 17.55 -3.94
N LYS A 111 -5.81 18.19 -3.44
CA LYS A 111 -7.04 18.34 -4.21
C LYS A 111 -6.72 19.10 -5.51
N PRO A 112 -7.36 18.77 -6.65
CA PRO A 112 -7.18 19.53 -7.88
C PRO A 112 -7.40 21.04 -7.68
N GLY A 113 -6.43 21.84 -8.11
CA GLY A 113 -6.45 23.30 -7.96
C GLY A 113 -5.99 23.81 -6.59
N GLN A 114 -5.43 22.97 -5.74
CA GLN A 114 -4.87 23.34 -4.44
C GLN A 114 -3.41 22.88 -4.32
N GLU A 115 -2.67 23.50 -3.40
CA GLU A 115 -1.35 23.02 -2.99
C GLU A 115 -1.49 21.97 -1.90
N LEU A 116 -0.50 21.06 -1.81
CA LEU A 116 -0.47 20.07 -0.75
C LEU A 116 -0.13 20.79 0.56
N SER A 117 -0.81 20.42 1.64
CA SER A 117 -0.46 20.96 2.96
C SER A 117 1.01 20.66 3.27
N PRO A 118 1.82 21.63 3.75
CA PRO A 118 3.20 21.38 4.14
C PRO A 118 3.32 20.35 5.27
N ASP A 119 2.24 20.14 6.03
CA ASP A 119 2.20 19.19 7.15
C ASP A 119 1.70 17.78 6.74
N ALA A 120 1.43 17.54 5.46
CA ALA A 120 0.83 16.27 5.01
C ALA A 120 1.71 15.05 5.32
N ASP A 121 3.02 15.18 5.09
CA ASP A 121 4.00 14.14 5.40
C ASP A 121 4.06 13.86 6.92
N GLN A 122 4.06 14.93 7.73
CA GLN A 122 4.12 14.83 9.18
C GLN A 122 2.84 14.20 9.74
N ALA A 123 1.66 14.57 9.21
CA ALA A 123 0.39 14.01 9.63
C ALA A 123 0.32 12.50 9.38
N ILE A 124 0.81 12.03 8.22
CA ILE A 124 0.87 10.59 7.93
C ILE A 124 1.91 9.89 8.82
N ALA A 125 3.08 10.50 9.03
CA ALA A 125 4.07 9.93 9.94
C ALA A 125 3.57 9.82 11.38
N ASP A 126 2.84 10.84 11.85
CA ASP A 126 2.21 10.86 13.17
C ASP A 126 1.15 9.79 13.32
N ALA A 127 0.39 9.50 12.27
CA ALA A 127 -0.63 8.46 12.28
C ALA A 127 -0.05 7.04 12.51
N TYR A 128 1.23 6.82 12.23
CA TYR A 128 1.91 5.55 12.47
C TYR A 128 2.59 5.42 13.85
N LYS A 129 2.69 6.48 14.65
CA LYS A 129 3.38 6.46 15.95
C LYS A 129 2.79 5.43 16.93
N GLU A 130 1.47 5.24 16.88
CA GLU A 130 0.73 4.33 17.77
C GLU A 130 0.39 2.98 17.10
N VAL A 131 0.93 2.72 15.90
CA VAL A 131 0.62 1.51 15.13
C VAL A 131 1.66 0.43 15.44
N ASP A 132 1.22 -0.67 16.06
CA ASP A 132 2.04 -1.86 16.35
C ASP A 132 2.58 -2.51 15.06
N TRP A 133 1.70 -2.77 14.08
CA TRP A 133 2.09 -3.13 12.72
C TRP A 133 1.02 -2.65 11.74
N ALA A 134 1.46 -2.20 10.58
CA ALA A 134 0.63 -1.53 9.58
C ALA A 134 0.05 -2.54 8.59
N LEU A 135 0.93 -3.30 7.94
CA LEU A 135 0.61 -4.25 6.89
C LEU A 135 1.25 -5.60 7.15
N ASP A 136 0.54 -6.66 6.77
CA ASP A 136 1.08 -7.99 6.62
C ASP A 136 0.86 -8.44 5.18
N ILE A 137 1.95 -8.53 4.44
CA ILE A 137 1.99 -8.93 3.04
C ILE A 137 2.82 -10.21 2.84
N SER A 138 3.20 -10.87 3.93
CA SER A 138 4.09 -12.04 3.91
C SER A 138 3.54 -13.21 3.10
N GLU A 139 2.22 -13.32 2.97
CA GLU A 139 1.54 -14.38 2.20
C GLU A 139 0.97 -13.88 0.86
N ALA A 140 1.32 -12.66 0.43
CA ALA A 140 0.77 -12.05 -0.78
C ALA A 140 1.64 -12.31 -2.02
N GLU A 141 1.00 -12.73 -3.10
CA GLU A 141 1.59 -12.87 -4.44
C GLU A 141 1.05 -11.78 -5.36
N PHE A 142 1.87 -10.74 -5.58
CA PHE A 142 1.50 -9.59 -6.39
C PHE A 142 1.81 -9.79 -7.88
N THR A 143 0.97 -9.20 -8.74
CA THR A 143 1.31 -8.95 -10.15
C THR A 143 2.17 -7.71 -10.32
N ASP A 144 2.01 -6.72 -9.43
CA ASP A 144 2.86 -5.54 -9.26
C ASP A 144 2.55 -4.94 -7.87
N ALA A 145 3.53 -4.35 -7.18
CA ALA A 145 3.33 -3.80 -5.84
C ALA A 145 4.33 -2.72 -5.45
N GLY A 146 3.86 -1.76 -4.65
CA GLY A 146 4.69 -0.71 -4.04
C GLY A 146 4.16 -0.22 -2.71
N PHE A 147 5.03 -0.10 -1.70
CA PHE A 147 4.66 0.32 -0.35
C PHE A 147 5.55 1.46 0.13
N TYR A 148 5.60 2.57 -0.61
CA TYR A 148 6.56 3.66 -0.38
C TYR A 148 6.17 4.58 0.78
N TYR A 149 4.87 4.63 1.06
CA TYR A 149 4.28 5.54 2.04
C TYR A 149 3.71 4.80 3.25
N VAL A 150 4.37 3.71 3.62
CA VAL A 150 4.17 2.95 4.85
C VAL A 150 5.55 2.71 5.47
N PRO A 151 5.76 2.92 6.78
CA PRO A 151 7.03 2.62 7.42
C PRO A 151 7.37 1.14 7.23
N GLY A 152 8.50 0.84 6.58
CA GLY A 152 8.86 -0.52 6.23
C GLY A 152 9.00 -1.44 7.46
N ASP A 153 9.45 -0.90 8.60
CA ASP A 153 9.55 -1.62 9.88
C ASP A 153 8.19 -2.07 10.44
N LEU A 154 7.08 -1.47 9.99
CA LEU A 154 5.72 -1.85 10.36
C LEU A 154 5.08 -2.82 9.36
N ILE A 155 5.83 -3.29 8.37
CA ILE A 155 5.36 -4.23 7.34
C ILE A 155 5.94 -5.61 7.63
N ARG A 156 5.06 -6.58 7.87
CA ARG A 156 5.43 -8.00 7.88
C ARG A 156 5.54 -8.50 6.45
N ARG A 157 6.66 -9.15 6.14
CA ARG A 157 7.09 -9.38 4.77
C ARG A 157 7.71 -10.77 4.58
N ASP A 158 7.61 -11.29 3.36
CA ASP A 158 8.35 -12.46 2.89
C ASP A 158 9.78 -12.02 2.51
N PRO A 159 10.82 -12.37 3.29
CA PRO A 159 12.17 -11.93 2.99
C PRO A 159 12.67 -12.45 1.63
N GLU A 160 12.11 -13.52 1.07
CA GLU A 160 12.60 -14.02 -0.23
C GLU A 160 12.25 -13.09 -1.39
N THR A 161 11.17 -12.31 -1.27
CA THR A 161 10.66 -11.49 -2.38
C THR A 161 10.29 -10.06 -2.00
N GLN A 162 10.35 -9.71 -0.73
CA GLN A 162 9.91 -8.44 -0.18
C GLN A 162 11.02 -7.91 0.73
N PHE A 163 11.78 -6.97 0.19
CA PHE A 163 13.05 -6.50 0.72
C PHE A 163 12.83 -5.21 1.50
N LEU A 164 13.34 -5.13 2.73
CA LEU A 164 13.30 -3.88 3.49
C LEU A 164 14.55 -3.07 3.20
N LEU A 165 14.36 -1.85 2.72
CA LEU A 165 15.42 -0.88 2.48
C LEU A 165 15.47 0.08 3.66
N ARG A 166 16.67 0.39 4.17
CA ARG A 166 16.89 1.34 5.26
C ARG A 166 17.67 2.57 4.80
N ARG A 167 17.28 3.74 5.30
CA ARG A 167 17.85 5.03 4.87
C ARG A 167 19.32 5.15 5.25
N GLU A 168 19.67 4.61 6.42
CA GLU A 168 21.05 4.56 6.91
C GLU A 168 21.99 3.76 6.00
N SER A 169 21.48 2.69 5.36
CA SER A 169 22.25 1.86 4.44
C SER A 169 22.51 2.59 3.12
N LEU A 170 21.58 3.44 2.68
CA LEU A 170 21.74 4.26 1.48
C LEU A 170 22.76 5.38 1.64
N ALA A 171 22.84 6.00 2.82
CA ALA A 171 23.72 7.14 3.06
C ALA A 171 25.22 6.79 2.93
N ARG A 172 25.58 5.51 3.10
CA ARG A 172 26.97 5.03 3.13
C ARG A 172 27.42 4.41 1.80
N LEU A 173 26.56 4.41 0.79
CA LEU A 173 26.74 3.58 -0.39
C LEU A 173 27.18 4.37 -1.63
N ASP A 174 28.14 3.82 -2.38
CA ASP A 174 28.49 4.30 -3.72
C ASP A 174 27.45 3.82 -4.73
N ARG A 175 26.49 4.68 -5.09
CA ARG A 175 25.39 4.38 -6.02
C ARG A 175 25.86 3.84 -7.38
N ARG A 176 27.09 4.16 -7.79
CA ARG A 176 27.68 3.68 -9.06
C ARG A 176 27.97 2.18 -9.07
N LYS A 177 27.99 1.54 -7.89
CA LYS A 177 28.25 0.10 -7.74
C LYS A 177 26.97 -0.73 -7.61
N LEU A 178 25.80 -0.09 -7.69
CA LEU A 178 24.52 -0.79 -7.59
C LEU A 178 24.15 -1.45 -8.91
N PRO A 179 23.34 -2.53 -8.84
CA PRO A 179 22.74 -3.13 -10.03
C PRO A 179 21.99 -2.09 -10.88
N GLU A 180 22.05 -2.24 -12.20
CA GLU A 180 21.23 -1.45 -13.11
C GLU A 180 19.74 -1.59 -12.75
N GLY A 181 18.97 -0.52 -12.88
CA GLY A 181 17.55 -0.51 -12.50
C GLY A 181 17.28 -0.26 -11.01
N SER A 182 18.30 -0.28 -10.14
CA SER A 182 18.13 0.06 -8.70
C SER A 182 17.52 1.44 -8.46
N GLY A 183 17.75 2.39 -9.38
CA GLY A 183 17.27 3.76 -9.29
C GLY A 183 15.76 3.89 -9.06
N ILE A 184 14.95 2.96 -9.57
CA ILE A 184 13.49 3.03 -9.34
C ILE A 184 13.16 2.92 -7.84
N PHE A 185 13.79 2.00 -7.12
CA PHE A 185 13.56 1.79 -5.69
C PHE A 185 14.16 2.93 -4.85
N LEU A 186 15.33 3.42 -5.25
CA LEU A 186 16.00 4.52 -4.55
C LEU A 186 15.23 5.83 -4.66
N ASN A 187 14.79 6.19 -5.87
CA ASN A 187 14.03 7.42 -6.09
C ASN A 187 12.71 7.41 -5.29
N ARG A 188 12.06 6.24 -5.20
CA ARG A 188 10.87 6.04 -4.38
C ARG A 188 11.16 6.18 -2.89
N PHE A 189 12.33 5.75 -2.42
CA PHE A 189 12.74 5.90 -1.03
C PHE A 189 13.15 7.34 -0.67
N GLU A 190 13.71 8.08 -1.62
CA GLU A 190 14.03 9.51 -1.42
C GLU A 190 12.77 10.34 -1.17
N GLY A 191 11.65 9.99 -1.82
CA GLY A 191 10.38 10.71 -1.73
C GLY A 191 9.45 10.33 -0.57
N THR A 192 9.94 9.67 0.47
CA THR A 192 9.13 9.29 1.65
C THR A 192 9.70 9.87 2.95
N PRO A 193 8.86 10.23 3.93
CA PRO A 193 9.31 10.70 5.24
C PRO A 193 9.89 9.58 6.11
N PHE A 194 9.76 8.31 5.71
CA PHE A 194 10.15 7.17 6.54
C PHE A 194 11.63 6.80 6.44
N ASN A 195 12.15 6.18 7.49
CA ASN A 195 13.53 5.66 7.54
C ASN A 195 13.68 4.28 6.91
N SER A 196 12.58 3.66 6.51
CA SER A 196 12.55 2.37 5.85
C SER A 196 11.33 2.21 4.95
N ILE A 197 11.48 1.44 3.86
CA ILE A 197 10.40 1.06 2.95
C ILE A 197 10.54 -0.40 2.52
N VAL A 198 9.44 -1.02 2.09
CA VAL A 198 9.49 -2.35 1.46
C VAL A 198 9.43 -2.24 -0.05
N ALA A 199 10.42 -2.83 -0.71
CA ALA A 199 10.44 -3.07 -2.15
C ALA A 199 10.03 -4.53 -2.43
N VAL A 200 9.23 -4.74 -3.48
CA VAL A 200 8.68 -6.06 -3.80
C VAL A 200 9.18 -6.53 -5.16
N ALA A 201 9.63 -7.78 -5.22
CA ALA A 201 9.76 -8.57 -6.45
C ALA A 201 8.44 -9.33 -6.68
N PRO A 202 7.52 -8.83 -7.54
CA PRO A 202 6.19 -9.42 -7.70
C PRO A 202 6.25 -10.80 -8.37
N LYS A 203 6.03 -11.88 -7.61
CA LYS A 203 6.09 -13.30 -8.06
C LYS A 203 5.26 -13.59 -9.31
N ARG A 204 4.20 -12.82 -9.56
CA ARG A 204 3.27 -13.03 -10.71
C ARG A 204 3.53 -12.09 -11.88
N SER A 205 4.57 -11.26 -11.81
CA SER A 205 4.98 -10.36 -12.90
C SER A 205 5.85 -11.08 -13.93
N ARG A 206 5.79 -10.63 -15.18
CA ARG A 206 6.75 -11.04 -16.22
C ARG A 206 8.18 -10.57 -15.92
N GLN A 207 8.33 -9.54 -15.09
CA GLN A 207 9.62 -8.97 -14.68
C GLN A 207 10.12 -9.53 -13.34
N PHE A 208 9.49 -10.61 -12.82
CA PHE A 208 9.81 -11.13 -11.49
C PHE A 208 11.31 -11.42 -11.32
N GLN A 209 11.91 -12.18 -12.23
CA GLN A 209 13.32 -12.58 -12.13
C GLN A 209 14.26 -11.37 -12.17
N SER A 210 14.06 -10.45 -13.14
CA SER A 210 14.89 -9.25 -13.24
C SER A 210 14.78 -8.35 -12.01
N LEU A 211 13.57 -8.18 -11.45
CA LEU A 211 13.37 -7.38 -10.24
C LEU A 211 13.95 -8.06 -9.00
N LEU A 212 13.83 -9.39 -8.91
CA LEU A 212 14.41 -10.18 -7.83
C LEU A 212 15.94 -10.08 -7.85
N GLU A 213 16.58 -10.21 -9.01
CA GLU A 213 18.03 -10.06 -9.17
C GLU A 213 18.51 -8.67 -8.74
N ILE A 214 17.80 -7.60 -9.12
CA ILE A 214 18.11 -6.23 -8.69
C ILE A 214 18.04 -6.12 -7.16
N LEU A 215 16.94 -6.57 -6.55
CA LEU A 215 16.73 -6.47 -5.11
C LEU A 215 17.69 -7.35 -4.31
N GLN A 216 18.04 -8.53 -4.83
CA GLN A 216 19.08 -9.37 -4.25
C GLN A 216 20.45 -8.70 -4.33
N GLY A 217 20.76 -8.04 -5.45
CA GLY A 217 21.99 -7.24 -5.55
C GLY A 217 22.02 -6.05 -4.58
N LEU A 218 20.87 -5.44 -4.27
CA LEU A 218 20.77 -4.44 -3.19
C LEU A 218 21.04 -5.07 -1.81
N ARG A 219 20.52 -6.27 -1.55
CA ARG A 219 20.79 -7.02 -0.32
C ARG A 219 22.27 -7.35 -0.18
N ASP A 220 22.89 -7.86 -1.24
CA ASP A 220 24.31 -8.24 -1.25
C ASP A 220 25.22 -7.02 -1.08
N ALA A 221 24.78 -5.84 -1.53
CA ALA A 221 25.44 -4.56 -1.30
C ALA A 221 25.20 -3.98 0.11
N GLY A 222 24.42 -4.66 0.97
CA GLY A 222 24.08 -4.22 2.32
C GLY A 222 23.03 -3.10 2.39
N VAL A 223 22.31 -2.84 1.30
CA VAL A 223 21.26 -1.80 1.22
C VAL A 223 19.91 -2.30 1.70
N ALA A 224 19.66 -3.60 1.50
CA ALA A 224 18.40 -4.24 1.82
C ALA A 224 18.60 -5.48 2.69
N GLU A 225 17.55 -5.87 3.41
CA GLU A 225 17.43 -7.12 4.17
C GLU A 225 16.28 -7.98 3.65
#